data_AF-A0A354K6I9-F1
#
_entry.id   AF-A0A354K6I9-F1
#
_cell.length_a   1.000
_cell.length_b   1.000
_cell.length_c   1.000
_cell.angle_alpha   90.00
_cell.angle_beta   90.00
_cell.angle_gamma   90.00
#
_symmetry.space_group_name_H-M   'P 1'
#
loop_
_entity.id
_entity.type
_entity.pdbx_description
1 polymer ?
#
loop_
_entity_poly.entity_id
_entity_poly.type
_entity_poly.pdbx_seq_one_letter_code
_entity_poly.pdbx_strand_id
1 'polypeptide(L)'
;MDYQPVVDGIGTAACVVSVELMPNGDYGNIRIVTGNQPYINSIEHPFENVTMLTRTFIPNSEYTCYLNRDLNFEDSCYQAAVRKKCLHAYAHPARFDVWFDMTFLPLAHHDDNTYYCLYIMEVNYKPDAKRMSTISAGLASAVLQTCIKLRSAEDFKVTMSSICTDIRQICSSKYCCMLLMDHDKRSCSVLCESIGEGSDLLPMETYLDDNFYDIADSWQDTIAGSNCLIIKNHHDMEAVRERNPRWYRSIQEAGVESIVLFPLEFKNELLGYIWAINFAADAAESIKETLELTAFILASEIYGYQLMDRLHVLSSKDMLTGVMNRNEMNNFVDSLVKSRAEKSVGVLFADLNGLKRVNDSDGHIAGDTLLKNAAAALREVFATHEVFRAGGDEFVVILTDVTEHELAQKEQQLRDAAAHYEELAFAIGTAHESSIRDVRKALHIADERMYADKRHYYELHPEKKRIVALP
;
A
#
# COMPACT_ATOMS: atom_id res chain seq x y z
N MET A 1 -42.14 25.99 9.51
CA MET A 1 -43.17 24.93 9.32
C MET A 1 -43.10 23.92 10.47
N ASP A 2 -44.21 23.29 10.89
CA ASP A 2 -44.13 22.16 11.84
C ASP A 2 -43.80 20.88 11.08
N TYR A 3 -42.62 20.30 11.36
CA TYR A 3 -42.09 19.13 10.68
C TYR A 3 -42.30 17.83 11.44
N GLN A 4 -42.78 17.87 12.70
CA GLN A 4 -42.96 16.66 13.49
C GLN A 4 -43.92 15.66 12.82
N PRO A 5 -45.09 16.08 12.29
CA PRO A 5 -46.00 15.15 11.62
C PRO A 5 -45.39 14.50 10.36
N VAL A 6 -44.43 15.16 9.71
CA VAL A 6 -43.75 14.62 8.52
C VAL A 6 -42.85 13.46 8.90
N VAL A 7 -42.02 13.63 9.94
CA VAL A 7 -41.10 12.56 10.38
C VAL A 7 -41.84 11.43 11.08
N ASP A 8 -42.90 11.73 11.84
CA ASP A 8 -43.72 10.70 12.51
C ASP A 8 -44.52 9.85 11.51
N GLY A 9 -44.75 10.37 10.30
CA GLY A 9 -45.36 9.61 9.20
C GLY A 9 -44.43 8.57 8.57
N ILE A 10 -43.15 8.54 8.93
CA ILE A 10 -42.13 7.64 8.37
C ILE A 10 -41.83 6.54 9.39
N GLY A 11 -41.95 5.28 8.94
CA GLY A 11 -41.76 4.11 9.81
C GLY A 11 -40.31 3.77 10.16
N THR A 12 -39.34 4.28 9.40
CA THR A 12 -37.89 4.11 9.62
C THR A 12 -37.29 5.35 10.28
N ALA A 13 -36.04 5.28 10.75
CA ALA A 13 -35.39 6.42 11.40
C ALA A 13 -35.31 7.61 10.44
N ALA A 14 -35.99 8.70 10.80
CA ALA A 14 -36.09 9.89 9.96
C ALA A 14 -35.98 11.18 10.78
N CYS A 15 -35.31 12.18 10.21
CA CYS A 15 -35.21 13.51 10.77
C CYS A 15 -35.29 14.59 9.68
N VAL A 16 -35.69 15.79 10.07
CA VAL A 16 -35.57 16.97 9.19
C VAL A 16 -34.28 17.70 9.54
N VAL A 17 -33.48 17.94 8.51
CA VAL A 17 -32.23 18.67 8.60
C VAL A 17 -32.42 20.04 7.95
N SER A 18 -31.94 21.09 8.63
CA SER A 18 -31.85 22.44 8.08
C SER A 18 -30.42 22.74 7.65
N VAL A 19 -30.26 23.40 6.51
CA VAL A 19 -28.99 23.88 5.96
C VAL A 19 -29.09 25.38 5.73
N GLU A 20 -28.25 26.14 6.41
CA GLU A 20 -28.10 27.58 6.18
C GLU A 20 -27.31 27.82 4.89
N LEU A 21 -27.79 28.70 4.01
CA LEU A 21 -27.11 29.13 2.78
C LEU A 21 -26.40 30.46 3.03
N MET A 22 -25.09 30.46 2.85
CA MET A 22 -24.26 31.64 3.01
C MET A 22 -24.28 32.50 1.73
N PRO A 23 -24.07 33.83 1.82
CA PRO A 23 -24.10 34.73 0.65
C PRO A 23 -23.09 34.40 -0.45
N ASN A 24 -22.02 33.68 -0.12
CA ASN A 24 -20.98 33.23 -1.06
C ASN A 24 -21.38 31.95 -1.82
N GLY A 25 -22.54 31.34 -1.53
CA GLY A 25 -23.04 30.12 -2.17
C GLY A 25 -22.68 28.81 -1.45
N ASP A 26 -21.88 28.88 -0.37
CA ASP A 26 -21.56 27.73 0.50
C ASP A 26 -22.66 27.51 1.56
N TYR A 27 -22.58 26.40 2.30
CA TYR A 27 -23.45 26.15 3.44
C TYR A 27 -22.82 26.61 4.76
N GLY A 28 -23.68 27.10 5.66
CA GLY A 28 -23.37 27.45 7.04
C GLY A 28 -23.78 26.33 8.00
N ASN A 29 -24.52 26.66 9.04
CA ASN A 29 -24.87 25.68 10.07
C ASN A 29 -25.84 24.61 9.55
N ILE A 30 -25.57 23.36 9.91
CA ILE A 30 -26.45 22.21 9.65
C ILE A 30 -27.02 21.71 10.98
N ARG A 31 -28.35 21.72 11.10
CA ARG A 31 -29.05 21.41 12.35
C ARG A 31 -30.07 20.30 12.14
N ILE A 32 -30.23 19.45 13.15
CA ILE A 32 -31.31 18.46 13.18
C ILE A 32 -32.51 19.13 13.81
N VAL A 33 -33.48 19.56 12.99
CA VAL A 33 -34.65 20.33 13.42
C VAL A 33 -35.55 19.48 14.31
N THR A 34 -35.87 18.27 13.85
CA THR A 34 -36.61 17.27 14.62
C THR A 34 -36.38 15.86 14.07
N GLY A 35 -36.67 14.83 14.86
CA GLY A 35 -36.62 13.43 14.47
C GLY A 35 -37.82 12.65 14.98
N ASN A 36 -38.10 11.51 14.34
CA ASN A 36 -39.09 10.56 14.84
C ASN A 36 -38.47 9.64 15.91
N GLN A 37 -39.32 8.85 16.59
CA GLN A 37 -38.86 8.01 17.69
C GLN A 37 -37.71 7.04 17.31
N PRO A 38 -37.74 6.34 16.16
CA PRO A 38 -36.61 5.51 15.75
C PRO A 38 -35.30 6.29 15.57
N TYR A 39 -35.34 7.51 15.02
CA TYR A 39 -34.16 8.36 14.89
C TYR A 39 -33.63 8.83 16.25
N ILE A 40 -34.52 9.31 17.13
CA ILE A 40 -34.15 9.73 18.48
C ILE A 40 -33.51 8.57 19.25
N ASN A 41 -34.10 7.37 19.16
CA ASN A 41 -33.54 6.17 19.78
C ASN A 41 -32.13 5.84 19.27
N SER A 42 -31.83 6.09 17.99
CA SER A 42 -30.48 5.86 17.44
C SER A 42 -29.41 6.76 18.07
N ILE A 43 -29.80 7.92 18.63
CA ILE A 43 -28.90 8.85 19.35
C ILE A 43 -28.84 8.50 20.84
N GLU A 44 -29.99 8.31 21.48
CA GLU A 44 -30.08 8.12 22.93
C GLU A 44 -29.71 6.70 23.38
N HIS A 45 -30.00 5.72 22.51
CA HIS A 45 -29.75 4.29 22.70
C HIS A 45 -29.02 3.72 21.47
N PRO A 46 -27.79 4.21 21.18
CA PRO A 46 -27.08 3.84 19.96
C PRO A 46 -26.80 2.34 19.91
N PHE A 47 -26.73 1.80 18.70
CA PHE A 47 -26.41 0.40 18.45
C PHE A 47 -25.05 0.01 19.06
N GLU A 48 -24.86 -1.29 19.35
CA GLU A 48 -23.54 -1.82 19.69
C GLU A 48 -22.55 -1.42 18.57
N ASN A 49 -21.41 -0.83 18.95
CA ASN A 49 -20.37 -0.27 18.08
C ASN A 49 -20.63 1.13 17.47
N VAL A 50 -21.66 1.87 17.91
CA VAL A 50 -21.89 3.28 17.54
C VAL A 50 -21.60 4.19 18.73
N THR A 51 -20.61 5.08 18.60
CA THR A 51 -20.27 6.08 19.64
C THR A 51 -20.84 7.45 19.27
N MET A 52 -21.74 7.97 20.11
CA MET A 52 -22.29 9.32 19.99
C MET A 52 -21.60 10.28 20.96
N LEU A 53 -21.43 11.54 20.57
CA LEU A 53 -20.85 12.59 21.42
C LEU A 53 -21.76 12.93 22.61
N THR A 54 -23.07 12.86 22.40
CA THR A 54 -24.10 13.03 23.43
C THR A 54 -25.20 11.97 23.23
N ARG A 55 -25.93 11.64 24.31
CA ARG A 55 -27.01 10.64 24.31
C ARG A 55 -28.37 11.22 24.69
N THR A 56 -28.56 12.51 24.45
CA THR A 56 -29.83 13.20 24.71
C THR A 56 -30.15 14.02 23.50
N PHE A 57 -31.26 13.72 22.84
CA PHE A 57 -31.66 14.46 21.66
C PHE A 57 -32.27 15.81 22.04
N ILE A 58 -31.73 16.88 21.47
CA ILE A 58 -32.22 18.25 21.64
C ILE A 58 -32.60 18.80 20.25
N PRO A 59 -33.90 19.01 19.97
CA PRO A 59 -34.36 19.56 18.69
C PRO A 59 -33.66 20.87 18.33
N ASN A 60 -33.45 21.08 17.03
CA ASN A 60 -32.81 22.25 16.43
C ASN A 60 -31.37 22.52 16.90
N SER A 61 -30.67 21.47 17.34
CA SER A 61 -29.23 21.53 17.63
C SER A 61 -28.41 21.20 16.39
N GLU A 62 -27.18 21.73 16.33
CA GLU A 62 -26.24 21.33 15.28
C GLU A 62 -25.95 19.84 15.33
N TYR A 63 -25.85 19.20 14.17
CA TYR A 63 -25.64 17.75 14.12
C TYR A 63 -24.29 17.35 14.74
N THR A 64 -23.32 18.28 14.73
CA THR A 64 -21.99 18.14 15.34
C THR A 64 -22.02 18.02 16.86
N CYS A 65 -23.17 18.29 17.51
CA CYS A 65 -23.39 17.97 18.93
C CYS A 65 -23.54 16.46 19.19
N TYR A 66 -23.86 15.68 18.16
CA TYR A 66 -24.12 14.25 18.26
C TYR A 66 -23.03 13.41 17.60
N LEU A 67 -22.46 13.89 16.50
CA LEU A 67 -21.48 13.20 15.68
C LEU A 67 -20.31 14.10 15.33
N ASN A 68 -19.14 13.51 15.05
CA ASN A 68 -18.04 14.27 14.48
C ASN A 68 -18.41 14.81 13.10
N ARG A 69 -17.88 15.98 12.77
CA ARG A 69 -18.16 16.67 11.51
C ARG A 69 -17.76 15.81 10.31
N ASP A 70 -18.71 15.50 9.43
CA ASP A 70 -18.55 14.64 8.26
C ASP A 70 -18.90 15.40 6.97
N LEU A 71 -17.89 15.64 6.13
CA LEU A 71 -18.04 16.46 4.92
C LEU A 71 -18.97 15.80 3.89
N ASN A 72 -19.04 14.46 3.83
CA ASN A 72 -19.91 13.75 2.90
C ASN A 72 -21.39 13.89 3.30
N PHE A 73 -21.67 13.84 4.62
CA PHE A 73 -23.00 14.10 5.15
C PHE A 73 -23.43 15.55 4.91
N GLU A 74 -22.57 16.52 5.23
CA GLU A 74 -22.86 17.95 5.02
C GLU A 74 -23.17 18.28 3.56
N ASP A 75 -22.36 17.75 2.63
CA ASP A 75 -22.61 17.92 1.21
C ASP A 75 -23.93 17.28 0.77
N SER A 76 -24.23 16.06 1.24
CA SER A 76 -25.50 15.38 0.92
C SER A 76 -26.70 16.21 1.38
N CYS A 77 -26.62 16.79 2.59
CA CYS A 77 -27.63 17.71 3.09
C CYS A 77 -27.75 18.96 2.23
N TYR A 78 -26.64 19.60 1.83
CA TYR A 78 -26.66 20.78 0.96
C TYR A 78 -27.25 20.50 -0.42
N GLN A 79 -26.82 19.43 -1.09
CA GLN A 79 -27.36 19.04 -2.39
C GLN A 79 -28.86 18.75 -2.32
N ALA A 80 -29.33 18.09 -1.27
CA ALA A 80 -30.74 17.82 -1.09
C ALA A 80 -31.53 19.09 -0.72
N ALA A 81 -31.15 19.77 0.36
CA ALA A 81 -31.90 20.91 0.88
C ALA A 81 -31.87 22.13 -0.05
N VAL A 82 -30.69 22.50 -0.56
CA VAL A 82 -30.50 23.73 -1.34
C VAL A 82 -30.65 23.46 -2.84
N ARG A 83 -29.95 22.45 -3.38
CA ARG A 83 -29.98 22.14 -4.83
C ARG A 83 -31.20 21.32 -5.26
N LYS A 84 -32.05 20.92 -4.30
CA LYS A 84 -33.30 20.17 -4.52
C LYS A 84 -33.10 18.84 -5.25
N LYS A 85 -31.96 18.17 -5.01
CA LYS A 85 -31.69 16.83 -5.52
C LYS A 85 -32.23 15.77 -4.56
N CYS A 86 -32.78 14.69 -5.12
CA CYS A 86 -33.02 13.47 -4.35
C CYS A 86 -31.71 12.67 -4.34
N LEU A 87 -31.23 12.28 -3.17
CA LEU A 87 -29.99 11.52 -3.03
C LEU A 87 -30.22 10.23 -2.27
N HIS A 88 -29.46 9.22 -2.64
CA HIS A 88 -29.37 7.95 -1.93
C HIS A 88 -27.90 7.58 -1.80
N ALA A 89 -27.48 7.19 -0.60
CA ALA A 89 -26.10 6.80 -0.31
C ALA A 89 -26.10 5.55 0.57
N TYR A 90 -25.33 4.54 0.15
CA TYR A 90 -25.07 3.34 0.94
C TYR A 90 -23.59 3.32 1.32
N ALA A 91 -23.27 3.45 2.60
CA ALA A 91 -21.89 3.64 3.06
C ALA A 91 -21.58 2.83 4.33
N HIS A 92 -20.31 2.44 4.48
CA HIS A 92 -19.76 1.83 5.69
C HIS A 92 -18.64 2.72 6.27
N PRO A 93 -19.00 3.77 7.03
CA PRO A 93 -17.99 4.62 7.66
C PRO A 93 -17.18 3.80 8.66
N ALA A 94 -15.84 3.82 8.57
CA ALA A 94 -14.94 3.04 9.42
C ALA A 94 -15.15 3.26 10.94
N ARG A 95 -15.73 4.39 11.34
CA ARG A 95 -16.10 4.67 12.74
C ARG A 95 -17.29 3.85 13.28
N PHE A 96 -18.00 3.14 12.40
CA PHE A 96 -19.15 2.32 12.73
C PHE A 96 -19.00 0.93 12.11
N ASP A 97 -19.25 -0.12 12.89
CA ASP A 97 -19.25 -1.51 12.39
C ASP A 97 -20.62 -1.90 11.77
N VAL A 98 -21.21 -0.97 11.02
CA VAL A 98 -22.53 -1.11 10.39
C VAL A 98 -22.61 -0.33 9.08
N TRP A 99 -23.44 -0.80 8.16
CA TRP A 99 -23.74 -0.14 6.89
C TRP A 99 -24.95 0.76 7.02
N PHE A 100 -24.81 2.02 6.60
CA PHE A 100 -25.89 2.99 6.55
C PHE A 100 -26.47 3.05 5.14
N ASP A 101 -27.77 2.82 5.03
CA ASP A 101 -28.57 3.18 3.86
C ASP A 101 -29.26 4.51 4.16
N MET A 102 -28.90 5.54 3.40
CA MET A 102 -29.29 6.91 3.64
C MET A 102 -30.03 7.46 2.44
N THR A 103 -31.18 8.08 2.68
CA THR A 103 -31.95 8.78 1.65
C THR A 103 -32.18 10.22 2.09
N PHE A 104 -31.89 11.16 1.19
CA PHE A 104 -32.09 12.59 1.40
C PHE A 104 -33.15 13.09 0.40
N LEU A 105 -34.28 13.55 0.93
CA LEU A 105 -35.40 14.06 0.14
C LEU A 105 -35.53 15.58 0.31
N PRO A 106 -35.58 16.35 -0.78
CA PRO A 106 -35.68 17.80 -0.71
C PRO A 106 -37.06 18.22 -0.18
N LEU A 107 -37.10 19.13 0.80
CA LEU A 107 -38.35 19.76 1.22
C LEU A 107 -38.52 21.10 0.49
N ALA A 108 -39.73 21.39 0.01
CA ALA A 108 -39.99 22.58 -0.79
C ALA A 108 -39.92 23.89 0.01
N HIS A 109 -40.28 23.84 1.29
CA HIS A 109 -40.24 24.98 2.20
C HIS A 109 -38.79 25.41 2.50
N HIS A 110 -38.59 26.72 2.70
CA HIS A 110 -37.37 27.34 3.19
C HIS A 110 -37.75 28.62 3.93
N ASP A 111 -36.94 29.02 4.91
CA ASP A 111 -37.11 30.23 5.72
C ASP A 111 -35.88 31.14 5.51
N ASP A 112 -36.05 32.29 4.87
CA ASP A 112 -34.97 33.20 4.49
C ASP A 112 -33.83 32.47 3.75
N ASN A 113 -32.68 32.30 4.42
CA ASN A 113 -31.51 31.59 3.90
C ASN A 113 -31.42 30.14 4.38
N THR A 114 -32.43 29.62 5.09
CA THR A 114 -32.42 28.26 5.65
C THR A 114 -33.28 27.32 4.83
N TYR A 115 -32.66 26.27 4.29
CA TYR A 115 -33.29 25.27 3.46
C TYR A 115 -33.41 23.94 4.20
N TYR A 116 -34.36 23.10 3.81
CA TYR A 116 -34.64 21.87 4.53
C TYR A 116 -34.61 20.63 3.64
N CYS A 117 -34.15 19.51 4.18
CA CYS A 117 -34.31 18.18 3.62
C CYS A 117 -34.74 17.18 4.68
N LEU A 118 -35.43 16.15 4.25
CA LEU A 118 -35.75 14.98 5.04
C LEU A 118 -34.61 13.96 4.88
N TYR A 119 -34.03 13.52 5.99
CA TYR A 119 -33.01 12.48 6.05
C TYR A 119 -33.64 11.22 6.62
N ILE A 120 -33.56 10.12 5.89
CA ILE A 120 -34.03 8.80 6.30
C ILE A 120 -32.83 7.87 6.35
N MET A 121 -32.70 7.08 7.41
CA MET A 121 -31.63 6.11 7.55
C MET A 121 -32.14 4.72 7.93
N GLU A 122 -31.51 3.69 7.37
CA GLU A 122 -31.58 2.30 7.80
C GLU A 122 -30.17 1.79 8.11
N VAL A 123 -30.06 0.97 9.15
CA VAL A 123 -28.79 0.38 9.58
C VAL A 123 -28.80 -1.11 9.26
N ASN A 124 -27.74 -1.58 8.59
CA ASN A 124 -27.58 -2.97 8.18
C ASN A 124 -26.26 -3.54 8.76
N TYR A 125 -26.32 -4.74 9.35
CA TYR A 125 -25.14 -5.42 9.91
C TYR A 125 -24.34 -6.24 8.89
N LYS A 126 -24.86 -6.37 7.67
CA LYS A 126 -24.20 -7.09 6.58
C LYS A 126 -24.31 -6.26 5.31
N PRO A 127 -23.29 -6.30 4.43
CA PRO A 127 -23.35 -5.62 3.15
C PRO A 127 -24.48 -6.22 2.30
N ASP A 128 -25.32 -5.36 1.71
CA ASP A 128 -26.31 -5.74 0.72
C ASP A 128 -25.83 -5.32 -0.67
N ALA A 129 -25.30 -6.30 -1.41
CA ALA A 129 -24.79 -6.09 -2.77
C ALA A 129 -25.85 -5.54 -3.74
N LYS A 130 -27.15 -5.75 -3.49
CA LYS A 130 -28.22 -5.17 -4.34
C LYS A 130 -28.42 -3.68 -4.07
N ARG A 131 -28.29 -3.24 -2.81
CA ARG A 131 -28.33 -1.81 -2.45
C ARG A 131 -27.07 -1.09 -2.91
N MET A 132 -25.95 -1.81 -2.98
CA MET A 132 -24.74 -1.34 -3.67
C MET A 132 -24.89 -1.28 -5.20
N SER A 133 -25.97 -1.82 -5.80
CA SER A 133 -26.11 -2.01 -7.26
C SER A 133 -26.96 -0.96 -7.98
N THR A 134 -27.41 0.12 -7.32
CA THR A 134 -27.89 1.35 -7.97
C THR A 134 -26.74 2.15 -8.59
N ILE A 135 -25.86 1.42 -9.26
CA ILE A 135 -24.66 1.90 -9.94
C ILE A 135 -25.08 2.38 -11.33
N SER A 136 -24.59 3.53 -11.76
CA SER A 136 -24.74 3.95 -13.16
C SER A 136 -24.16 2.88 -14.09
N ALA A 137 -24.83 2.61 -15.23
CA ALA A 137 -24.36 1.59 -16.17
C ALA A 137 -22.89 1.81 -16.63
N GLY A 138 -22.46 3.07 -16.67
CA GLY A 138 -21.07 3.46 -16.94
C GLY A 138 -20.10 3.01 -15.86
N LEU A 139 -20.43 3.21 -14.58
CA LEU A 139 -19.61 2.77 -13.47
C LEU A 139 -19.50 1.24 -13.38
N ALA A 140 -20.60 0.51 -13.61
CA ALA A 140 -20.56 -0.95 -13.67
C ALA A 140 -19.61 -1.44 -14.79
N SER A 141 -19.63 -0.76 -15.94
CA SER A 141 -18.70 -1.05 -17.03
C SER A 141 -17.23 -0.79 -16.64
N ALA A 142 -16.94 0.34 -15.98
CA ALA A 142 -15.60 0.69 -15.52
C ALA A 142 -15.01 -0.34 -14.53
N VAL A 143 -15.81 -0.77 -13.55
CA VAL A 143 -15.41 -1.81 -12.59
C VAL A 143 -15.15 -3.14 -13.32
N LEU A 144 -16.03 -3.53 -14.24
CA LEU A 144 -15.84 -4.75 -15.03
C LEU A 144 -14.58 -4.71 -15.89
N GLN A 145 -14.29 -3.58 -16.55
CA GLN A 145 -13.06 -3.40 -17.31
C GLN A 145 -11.82 -3.54 -16.43
N THR A 146 -11.85 -2.94 -15.23
CA THR A 146 -10.79 -3.09 -14.23
C THR A 146 -10.56 -4.56 -13.89
N CYS A 147 -11.62 -5.31 -13.57
CA CYS A 147 -11.56 -6.74 -13.29
C CYS A 147 -11.01 -7.57 -14.48
N ILE A 148 -11.39 -7.22 -15.71
CA ILE A 148 -10.90 -7.89 -16.93
C ILE A 148 -9.39 -7.68 -17.06
N LYS A 149 -8.93 -6.43 -16.94
CA LYS A 149 -7.50 -6.08 -17.05
C LYS A 149 -6.66 -6.80 -16.00
N LEU A 150 -7.11 -6.81 -14.75
CA LEU A 150 -6.43 -7.51 -13.65
C LEU A 150 -6.28 -9.01 -13.92
N ARG A 151 -7.29 -9.65 -14.53
CA ARG A 151 -7.25 -11.08 -14.84
C ARG A 151 -6.31 -11.42 -16.01
N SER A 152 -6.20 -10.54 -17.00
CA SER A 152 -5.38 -10.75 -18.19
C SER A 152 -3.93 -10.27 -18.05
N ALA A 153 -3.53 -9.82 -16.86
CA ALA A 153 -2.25 -9.18 -16.63
C ALA A 153 -1.10 -10.19 -16.62
N GLU A 154 -0.11 -10.01 -17.49
CA GLU A 154 1.21 -10.65 -17.35
C GLU A 154 2.14 -9.80 -16.46
N ASP A 155 2.00 -8.48 -16.51
CA ASP A 155 2.74 -7.52 -15.69
C ASP A 155 1.79 -6.67 -14.83
N PHE A 156 1.98 -6.79 -13.52
CA PHE A 156 1.19 -6.09 -12.50
C PHE A 156 1.32 -4.57 -12.60
N LYS A 157 2.53 -4.03 -12.75
CA LYS A 157 2.79 -2.58 -12.75
C LYS A 157 2.23 -1.91 -14.00
N VAL A 158 2.40 -2.55 -15.16
CA VAL A 158 1.82 -2.07 -16.42
C VAL A 158 0.29 -2.03 -16.33
N THR A 159 -0.30 -3.07 -15.75
CA THR A 159 -1.76 -3.16 -15.56
C THR A 159 -2.27 -2.06 -14.63
N MET A 160 -1.64 -1.87 -13.47
CA MET A 160 -2.01 -0.81 -12.53
C MET A 160 -1.88 0.60 -13.14
N SER A 161 -0.84 0.84 -13.95
CA SER A 161 -0.67 2.10 -14.67
C SER A 161 -1.79 2.35 -15.69
N SER A 162 -2.21 1.30 -16.39
CA SER A 162 -3.34 1.37 -17.32
C SER A 162 -4.65 1.64 -16.59
N ILE A 163 -4.90 0.99 -15.45
CA ILE A 163 -6.10 1.23 -14.63
C ILE A 163 -6.10 2.65 -14.08
N CYS A 164 -4.98 3.15 -13.58
CA CYS A 164 -4.86 4.53 -13.11
C CYS A 164 -5.22 5.55 -14.21
N THR A 165 -4.78 5.28 -15.44
CA THR A 165 -5.13 6.12 -16.61
C THR A 165 -6.61 6.06 -16.95
N ASP A 166 -7.21 4.86 -16.95
CA ASP A 166 -8.65 4.71 -17.18
C ASP A 166 -9.46 5.46 -16.13
N ILE A 167 -9.12 5.30 -14.84
CA ILE A 167 -9.79 5.99 -13.74
C ILE A 167 -9.71 7.51 -13.96
N ARG A 168 -8.52 8.04 -14.28
CA ARG A 168 -8.34 9.47 -14.56
C ARG A 168 -9.29 9.96 -15.67
N GLN A 169 -9.37 9.21 -16.77
CA GLN A 169 -10.19 9.54 -17.94
C GLN A 169 -11.69 9.45 -17.64
N ILE A 170 -12.14 8.37 -16.99
CA ILE A 170 -13.54 8.18 -16.56
C ILE A 170 -13.97 9.33 -15.66
N CYS A 171 -13.08 9.72 -14.74
CA CYS A 171 -13.30 10.80 -13.79
C CYS A 171 -13.17 12.21 -14.39
N SER A 172 -12.72 12.33 -15.65
CA SER A 172 -12.37 13.63 -16.28
C SER A 172 -11.47 14.50 -15.39
N SER A 173 -10.54 13.87 -14.67
CA SER A 173 -9.61 14.53 -13.75
C SER A 173 -8.29 14.86 -14.45
N LYS A 174 -7.59 15.90 -13.97
CA LYS A 174 -6.26 16.23 -14.51
C LYS A 174 -5.19 15.25 -14.04
N TYR A 175 -5.40 14.58 -12.91
CA TYR A 175 -4.39 13.70 -12.33
C TYR A 175 -5.03 12.62 -11.46
N CYS A 176 -4.47 11.41 -11.52
CA CYS A 176 -4.82 10.28 -10.66
C CYS A 176 -3.54 9.60 -10.19
N CYS A 177 -3.50 9.13 -8.94
CA CYS A 177 -2.33 8.43 -8.39
C CYS A 177 -2.74 7.35 -7.40
N MET A 178 -1.96 6.28 -7.38
CA MET A 178 -1.97 5.25 -6.34
C MET A 178 -0.61 5.26 -5.64
N LEU A 179 -0.63 5.59 -4.35
CA LEU A 179 0.52 5.59 -3.46
C LEU A 179 0.46 4.39 -2.53
N LEU A 180 1.58 3.72 -2.33
CA LEU A 180 1.73 2.67 -1.33
C LEU A 180 2.52 3.18 -0.13
N MET A 181 2.18 2.65 1.04
CA MET A 181 2.85 2.93 2.30
C MET A 181 3.51 1.67 2.84
N ASP A 182 4.73 1.79 3.34
CA ASP A 182 5.44 0.76 4.09
C ASP A 182 5.58 1.25 5.53
N HIS A 183 4.75 0.71 6.42
CA HIS A 183 4.72 1.10 7.84
C HIS A 183 5.97 0.64 8.60
N ASP A 184 6.59 -0.47 8.20
CA ASP A 184 7.80 -0.99 8.85
C ASP A 184 9.02 -0.09 8.54
N LYS A 185 9.12 0.37 7.29
CA LYS A 185 10.20 1.27 6.84
C LYS A 185 9.88 2.75 7.02
N ARG A 186 8.63 3.09 7.33
CA ARG A 186 8.10 4.46 7.36
C ARG A 186 8.40 5.21 6.06
N SER A 187 8.03 4.60 4.93
CA SER A 187 8.29 5.15 3.59
C SER A 187 7.07 5.06 2.68
N CYS A 188 7.02 5.92 1.67
CA CYS A 188 6.00 5.90 0.62
C CYS A 188 6.62 5.59 -0.74
N SER A 189 5.86 4.92 -1.61
CA SER A 189 6.27 4.65 -2.99
C SER A 189 5.10 4.80 -3.94
N VAL A 190 5.33 5.39 -5.11
CA VAL A 190 4.32 5.51 -6.16
C VAL A 190 4.14 4.14 -6.82
N LEU A 191 2.93 3.58 -6.76
CA LEU A 191 2.61 2.37 -7.53
C LEU A 191 2.37 2.73 -9.00
N CYS A 192 1.55 3.76 -9.23
CA CYS A 192 1.31 4.33 -10.53
C CYS A 192 0.70 5.73 -10.42
N GLU A 193 0.86 6.51 -11.48
CA GLU A 193 0.22 7.81 -11.63
C GLU A 193 -0.14 8.05 -13.09
N SER A 194 -1.12 8.92 -13.32
CA SER A 194 -1.53 9.37 -14.64
C SER A 194 -1.73 10.87 -14.59
N ILE A 195 -1.06 11.59 -15.48
CA ILE A 195 -1.15 13.05 -15.62
C ILE A 195 -1.82 13.36 -16.96
N GLY A 196 -2.79 14.27 -16.94
CA GLY A 196 -3.48 14.72 -18.14
C GLY A 196 -2.60 15.57 -19.05
N GLU A 197 -2.80 15.46 -20.36
CA GLU A 197 -2.11 16.28 -21.35
C GLU A 197 -2.40 17.77 -21.10
N GLY A 198 -1.35 18.60 -21.10
CA GLY A 198 -1.44 20.03 -20.85
C GLY A 198 -1.67 20.42 -19.38
N SER A 199 -1.49 19.49 -18.44
CA SER A 199 -1.48 19.78 -17.01
C SER A 199 -0.13 20.34 -16.56
N ASP A 200 -0.16 21.37 -15.70
CA ASP A 200 1.04 21.92 -15.04
C ASP A 200 1.43 21.16 -13.76
N LEU A 201 0.73 20.05 -13.47
CA LEU A 201 0.98 19.23 -12.29
C LEU A 201 2.28 18.41 -12.43
N LEU A 202 3.00 18.29 -11.34
CA LEU A 202 4.26 17.54 -11.27
C LEU A 202 4.03 16.07 -10.87
N PRO A 203 4.92 15.15 -11.30
CA PRO A 203 4.96 13.76 -10.82
C PRO A 203 5.03 13.66 -9.29
N MET A 204 4.38 12.65 -8.70
CA MET A 204 4.35 12.44 -7.25
C MET A 204 5.75 12.27 -6.66
N GLU A 205 6.68 11.67 -7.40
CA GLU A 205 8.09 11.52 -7.00
C GLU A 205 8.76 12.85 -6.64
N THR A 206 8.28 13.98 -7.17
CA THR A 206 8.79 15.32 -6.86
C THR A 206 8.52 15.73 -5.41
N TYR A 207 7.49 15.15 -4.78
CA TYR A 207 7.03 15.49 -3.43
C TYR A 207 7.42 14.42 -2.40
N LEU A 208 7.92 13.26 -2.82
CA LEU A 208 8.33 12.19 -1.92
C LEU A 208 9.69 12.49 -1.28
N ASP A 209 9.66 13.14 -0.13
CA ASP A 209 10.81 13.32 0.75
C ASP A 209 10.72 12.43 2.01
N ASP A 210 11.77 12.46 2.84
CA ASP A 210 11.84 11.68 4.09
C ASP A 210 10.70 12.02 5.08
N ASN A 211 10.04 13.16 4.91
CA ASN A 211 8.97 13.65 5.78
C ASN A 211 7.57 13.38 5.20
N PHE A 212 7.46 12.94 3.95
CA PHE A 212 6.18 12.77 3.28
C PHE A 212 5.34 11.65 3.91
N TYR A 213 5.99 10.61 4.45
CA TYR A 213 5.29 9.53 5.14
C TYR A 213 4.39 10.05 6.27
N ASP A 214 4.87 10.98 7.09
CA ASP A 214 4.06 11.57 8.18
C ASP A 214 2.89 12.42 7.66
N ILE A 215 3.03 13.01 6.47
CA ILE A 215 1.93 13.73 5.83
C ILE A 215 0.87 12.71 5.41
N ALA A 216 1.27 11.65 4.71
CA ALA A 216 0.36 10.60 4.26
C ALA A 216 -0.33 9.87 5.42
N ASP A 217 0.40 9.54 6.48
CA ASP A 217 -0.12 8.87 7.68
C ASP A 217 -1.22 9.72 8.36
N SER A 218 -1.08 11.04 8.35
CA SER A 218 -2.09 11.96 8.90
C SER A 218 -3.39 12.07 8.07
N TRP A 219 -3.45 11.50 6.87
CA TRP A 219 -4.64 11.55 6.03
C TRP A 219 -5.78 10.72 6.61
N GLN A 220 -5.49 9.58 7.26
CA GLN A 220 -6.51 8.73 7.88
C GLN A 220 -7.26 9.48 9.00
N ASP A 221 -6.53 10.24 9.83
CA ASP A 221 -7.12 11.11 10.85
C ASP A 221 -7.97 12.24 10.23
N THR A 222 -7.55 12.76 9.07
CA THR A 222 -8.29 13.82 8.37
C THR A 222 -9.59 13.31 7.75
N ILE A 223 -9.59 12.07 7.24
CA ILE A 223 -10.79 11.35 6.78
C ILE A 223 -11.77 11.10 7.94
N ALA A 224 -11.27 11.04 9.18
CA ALA A 224 -12.07 10.99 10.41
C ALA A 224 -13.12 9.86 10.44
N GLY A 225 -12.72 8.68 9.96
CA GLY A 225 -13.56 7.48 9.94
C GLY A 225 -14.69 7.49 8.90
N SER A 226 -14.65 8.41 7.92
CA SER A 226 -15.41 8.27 6.67
C SER A 226 -14.74 7.26 5.74
N ASN A 227 -15.40 6.88 4.65
CA ASN A 227 -14.84 5.98 3.62
C ASN A 227 -13.90 6.71 2.64
N CYS A 228 -14.02 8.03 2.51
CA CYS A 228 -13.19 8.87 1.66
C CYS A 228 -13.18 10.32 2.11
N LEU A 229 -12.26 11.11 1.56
CA LEU A 229 -12.26 12.58 1.65
C LEU A 229 -12.59 13.19 0.28
N ILE A 230 -13.45 14.20 0.27
CA ILE A 230 -13.78 15.00 -0.90
C ILE A 230 -13.55 16.48 -0.59
N ILE A 231 -12.76 17.14 -1.45
CA ILE A 231 -12.58 18.59 -1.47
C ILE A 231 -12.98 19.05 -2.86
N LYS A 232 -14.00 19.90 -2.97
CA LYS A 232 -14.48 20.39 -4.28
C LYS A 232 -14.69 21.90 -4.33
N ASN A 233 -14.53 22.58 -3.20
CA ASN A 233 -14.67 24.02 -3.08
C ASN A 233 -13.76 24.59 -1.98
N HIS A 234 -13.79 25.90 -1.82
CA HIS A 234 -12.98 26.60 -0.81
C HIS A 234 -13.38 26.23 0.62
N HIS A 235 -14.67 26.00 0.89
CA HIS A 235 -15.16 25.63 2.21
C HIS A 235 -14.58 24.30 2.70
N ASP A 236 -14.58 23.27 1.84
CA ASP A 236 -14.00 21.96 2.14
C ASP A 236 -12.48 22.09 2.39
N MET A 237 -11.82 22.94 1.62
CA MET A 237 -10.38 23.19 1.75
C MET A 237 -10.03 23.87 3.08
N GLU A 238 -10.86 24.81 3.54
CA GLU A 238 -10.69 25.45 4.86
C GLU A 238 -10.89 24.45 6.00
N ALA A 239 -11.83 23.51 5.88
CA ALA A 239 -11.98 22.44 6.87
C ALA A 239 -10.72 21.57 6.99
N VAL A 240 -10.04 21.31 5.86
CA VAL A 240 -8.73 20.63 5.87
C VAL A 240 -7.65 21.51 6.47
N ARG A 241 -7.64 22.83 6.22
CA ARG A 241 -6.70 23.77 6.84
C ARG A 241 -6.80 23.76 8.36
N GLU A 242 -8.01 23.71 8.91
CA GLU A 242 -8.25 23.68 10.35
C GLU A 242 -7.83 22.34 10.98
N ARG A 243 -8.13 21.22 10.32
CA ARG A 243 -7.83 19.87 10.84
C ARG A 243 -6.39 19.45 10.64
N ASN A 244 -5.82 19.75 9.47
CA ASN A 244 -4.50 19.31 9.05
C ASN A 244 -3.76 20.43 8.28
N PRO A 245 -3.20 21.43 9.01
CA PRO A 245 -2.48 22.55 8.41
C PRO A 245 -1.22 22.13 7.63
N ARG A 246 -0.62 20.99 7.99
CA ARG A 246 0.58 20.46 7.31
C ARG A 246 0.20 19.94 5.93
N TRP A 247 -0.84 19.12 5.84
CA TRP A 247 -1.30 18.62 4.55
C TRP A 247 -1.90 19.72 3.68
N TYR A 248 -2.65 20.67 4.25
CA TYR A 248 -3.14 21.84 3.52
C TYR A 248 -2.03 22.58 2.76
N ARG A 249 -0.86 22.81 3.39
CA ARG A 249 0.28 23.44 2.70
C ARG A 249 0.78 22.61 1.51
N SER A 250 0.90 21.29 1.70
CA SER A 250 1.31 20.37 0.62
C SER A 250 0.32 20.38 -0.55
N ILE A 251 -0.99 20.40 -0.27
CA ILE A 251 -2.05 20.53 -1.29
C ILE A 251 -1.89 21.84 -2.08
N GLN A 252 -1.65 22.96 -1.40
CA GLN A 252 -1.49 24.27 -2.04
C GLN A 252 -0.22 24.34 -2.89
N GLU A 253 0.91 23.84 -2.39
CA GLU A 253 2.18 23.78 -3.13
C GLU A 253 2.08 22.91 -4.39
N ALA A 254 1.28 21.83 -4.33
CA ALA A 254 1.03 20.95 -5.46
C ALA A 254 -0.02 21.48 -6.46
N GLY A 255 -0.61 22.66 -6.22
CA GLY A 255 -1.62 23.25 -7.11
C GLY A 255 -2.93 22.46 -7.15
N VAL A 256 -3.33 21.87 -6.02
CA VAL A 256 -4.57 21.08 -5.90
C VAL A 256 -5.75 22.00 -5.55
N GLU A 257 -6.74 22.02 -6.44
CA GLU A 257 -7.99 22.78 -6.31
C GLU A 257 -9.14 21.90 -5.82
N SER A 258 -9.15 20.63 -6.24
CA SER A 258 -10.14 19.62 -5.85
C SER A 258 -9.49 18.25 -5.72
N ILE A 259 -9.99 17.40 -4.81
CA ILE A 259 -9.48 16.05 -4.56
C ILE A 259 -10.62 15.12 -4.14
N VAL A 260 -10.61 13.88 -4.65
CA VAL A 260 -11.30 12.74 -4.06
C VAL A 260 -10.23 11.72 -3.69
N LEU A 261 -10.12 11.40 -2.39
CA LEU A 261 -9.09 10.52 -1.82
C LEU A 261 -9.77 9.33 -1.14
N PHE A 262 -9.33 8.12 -1.49
CA PHE A 262 -9.73 6.88 -0.85
C PHE A 262 -8.53 6.14 -0.24
N PRO A 263 -8.67 5.60 0.98
CA PRO A 263 -7.69 4.66 1.50
C PRO A 263 -7.78 3.32 0.74
N LEU A 264 -6.63 2.72 0.47
CA LEU A 264 -6.52 1.36 -0.07
C LEU A 264 -6.35 0.40 1.11
N GLU A 265 -7.46 0.01 1.72
CA GLU A 265 -7.48 -0.87 2.89
C GLU A 265 -7.91 -2.31 2.52
N PHE A 266 -7.19 -3.29 3.05
CA PHE A 266 -7.58 -4.70 2.92
C PHE A 266 -7.27 -5.45 4.22
N LYS A 267 -8.26 -6.21 4.74
CA LYS A 267 -8.14 -6.94 6.02
C LYS A 267 -7.67 -6.07 7.21
N ASN A 268 -8.17 -4.84 7.30
CA ASN A 268 -7.81 -3.83 8.30
C ASN A 268 -6.34 -3.37 8.23
N GLU A 269 -5.66 -3.59 7.10
CA GLU A 269 -4.34 -3.05 6.81
C GLU A 269 -4.46 -1.94 5.78
N LEU A 270 -3.90 -0.77 6.08
CA LEU A 270 -3.80 0.35 5.14
C LEU A 270 -2.58 0.13 4.25
N LEU A 271 -2.81 -0.12 2.97
CA LEU A 271 -1.75 -0.34 1.98
C LEU A 271 -1.25 0.97 1.38
N GLY A 272 -2.05 2.03 1.49
CA GLY A 272 -1.79 3.36 0.96
C GLY A 272 -3.07 4.04 0.50
N TYR A 273 -2.99 4.86 -0.55
CA TYR A 273 -4.10 5.70 -0.98
C TYR A 273 -4.23 5.78 -2.49
N ILE A 274 -5.46 5.98 -2.95
CA ILE A 274 -5.77 6.34 -4.33
C ILE A 274 -6.51 7.67 -4.35
N TRP A 275 -6.14 8.58 -5.25
CA TRP A 275 -6.88 9.83 -5.42
C TRP A 275 -6.89 10.34 -6.84
N ALA A 276 -7.90 11.16 -7.12
CA ALA A 276 -7.98 12.00 -8.31
C ALA A 276 -8.02 13.47 -7.88
N ILE A 277 -7.36 14.36 -8.63
CA ILE A 277 -7.35 15.82 -8.36
C ILE A 277 -7.71 16.66 -9.59
N ASN A 278 -8.08 17.92 -9.32
CA ASN A 278 -8.33 18.99 -10.29
C ASN A 278 -9.34 18.59 -11.36
N PHE A 279 -10.52 18.18 -10.89
CA PHE A 279 -11.71 17.86 -11.68
C PHE A 279 -12.81 18.92 -11.49
N ALA A 280 -13.78 18.94 -12.40
CA ALA A 280 -14.95 19.82 -12.29
C ALA A 280 -15.84 19.43 -11.09
N ALA A 281 -16.42 20.40 -10.38
CA ALA A 281 -17.12 20.16 -9.12
C ALA A 281 -18.32 19.19 -9.22
N ASP A 282 -18.96 19.09 -10.39
CA ASP A 282 -20.04 18.16 -10.67
C ASP A 282 -19.56 16.71 -10.93
N ALA A 283 -18.28 16.50 -11.20
CA ALA A 283 -17.69 15.17 -11.34
C ALA A 283 -17.44 14.47 -9.99
N ALA A 284 -17.35 15.22 -8.87
CA ALA A 284 -16.95 14.69 -7.56
C ALA A 284 -17.71 13.42 -7.13
N GLU A 285 -19.04 13.40 -7.35
CA GLU A 285 -19.91 12.27 -7.01
C GLU A 285 -19.59 11.03 -7.87
N SER A 286 -19.43 11.21 -9.18
CA SER A 286 -19.06 10.11 -10.09
C SER A 286 -17.66 9.56 -9.79
N ILE A 287 -16.72 10.42 -9.39
CA ILE A 287 -15.37 10.02 -8.97
C ILE A 287 -15.44 9.22 -7.69
N LYS A 288 -16.20 9.70 -6.70
CA LYS A 288 -16.43 9.00 -5.44
C LYS A 288 -16.94 7.60 -5.69
N GLU A 289 -18.01 7.45 -6.47
CA GLU A 289 -18.59 6.14 -6.78
C GLU A 289 -17.59 5.22 -7.51
N THR A 290 -16.80 5.77 -8.44
CA THR A 290 -15.76 5.02 -9.19
C THR A 290 -14.68 4.50 -8.27
N LEU A 291 -14.12 5.38 -7.43
CA LEU A 291 -13.05 5.01 -6.51
C LEU A 291 -13.56 4.10 -5.40
N GLU A 292 -14.79 4.26 -4.91
CA GLU A 292 -15.35 3.42 -3.85
C GLU A 292 -15.38 1.93 -4.22
N LEU A 293 -15.79 1.59 -5.45
CA LEU A 293 -15.82 0.20 -5.90
C LEU A 293 -14.45 -0.30 -6.36
N THR A 294 -13.67 0.54 -7.03
CA THR A 294 -12.38 0.12 -7.58
C THR A 294 -11.31 0.02 -6.50
N ALA A 295 -11.29 0.92 -5.50
CA ALA A 295 -10.32 0.91 -4.41
C ALA A 295 -10.33 -0.42 -3.64
N PHE A 296 -11.51 -0.99 -3.37
CA PHE A 296 -11.61 -2.29 -2.70
C PHE A 296 -10.97 -3.42 -3.50
N ILE A 297 -11.25 -3.49 -4.81
CA ILE A 297 -10.69 -4.51 -5.71
C ILE A 297 -9.18 -4.32 -5.85
N LEU A 298 -8.74 -3.07 -6.05
CA LEU A 298 -7.33 -2.72 -6.17
C LEU A 298 -6.56 -3.04 -4.89
N ALA A 299 -7.09 -2.72 -3.72
CA ALA A 299 -6.46 -3.03 -2.44
C ALA A 299 -6.28 -4.56 -2.27
N SER A 300 -7.27 -5.36 -2.63
CA SER A 300 -7.16 -6.83 -2.60
C SER A 300 -6.06 -7.35 -3.54
N GLU A 301 -5.97 -6.83 -4.76
CA GLU A 301 -4.95 -7.26 -5.74
C GLU A 301 -3.54 -6.79 -5.35
N ILE A 302 -3.42 -5.56 -4.84
CA ILE A 302 -2.16 -5.02 -4.32
C ILE A 302 -1.67 -5.88 -3.15
N TYR A 303 -2.56 -6.19 -2.20
CA TYR A 303 -2.23 -7.08 -1.09
C TYR A 303 -1.78 -8.46 -1.57
N GLY A 304 -2.50 -9.04 -2.54
CA GLY A 304 -2.15 -10.32 -3.13
C GLY A 304 -0.76 -10.32 -3.78
N TYR A 305 -0.44 -9.26 -4.53
CA TYR A 305 0.87 -9.08 -5.15
C TYR A 305 1.98 -8.92 -4.11
N GLN A 306 1.81 -8.05 -3.10
CA GLN A 306 2.79 -7.86 -2.03
C GLN A 306 3.02 -9.13 -1.22
N LEU A 307 1.96 -9.91 -0.95
CA LEU A 307 2.08 -11.19 -0.27
C LEU A 307 2.86 -12.21 -1.10
N MET A 308 2.58 -12.30 -2.40
CA MET A 308 3.32 -13.20 -3.30
C MET A 308 4.79 -12.81 -3.41
N ASP A 309 5.10 -11.52 -3.52
CA ASP A 309 6.48 -11.02 -3.54
C ASP A 309 7.20 -11.34 -2.22
N ARG A 310 6.54 -11.11 -1.08
CA ARG A 310 7.08 -11.45 0.25
C ARG A 310 7.33 -12.95 0.39
N LEU A 311 6.41 -13.79 -0.06
CA LEU A 311 6.58 -15.25 -0.04
C LEU A 311 7.74 -15.68 -0.96
N HIS A 312 7.86 -15.06 -2.13
CA HIS A 312 8.98 -15.31 -3.03
C HIS A 312 10.31 -14.93 -2.37
N VAL A 313 10.40 -13.76 -1.75
CA VAL A 313 11.60 -13.31 -1.01
C VAL A 313 11.95 -14.29 0.12
N LEU A 314 10.98 -14.68 0.95
CA LEU A 314 11.19 -15.63 2.05
C LEU A 314 11.60 -17.02 1.56
N SER A 315 11.10 -17.43 0.40
CA SER A 315 11.43 -18.73 -0.22
C SER A 315 12.78 -18.73 -0.93
N SER A 316 13.24 -17.58 -1.44
CA SER A 316 14.42 -17.48 -2.32
C SER A 316 15.67 -16.87 -1.67
N LYS A 317 15.53 -16.06 -0.62
CA LYS A 317 16.66 -15.37 0.03
C LYS A 317 17.03 -15.94 1.39
N ASP A 318 18.30 -15.79 1.77
CA ASP A 318 18.76 -15.99 3.13
C ASP A 318 18.58 -14.68 3.92
N MET A 319 17.74 -14.71 4.96
CA MET A 319 17.33 -13.50 5.67
C MET A 319 18.47 -12.81 6.45
N LEU A 320 19.54 -13.53 6.78
CA LEU A 320 20.68 -12.95 7.50
C LEU A 320 21.60 -12.15 6.56
N THR A 321 21.87 -12.71 5.39
CA THR A 321 22.90 -12.22 4.46
C THR A 321 22.33 -11.47 3.26
N GLY A 322 21.05 -11.68 2.93
CA GLY A 322 20.35 -11.04 1.81
C GLY A 322 20.67 -11.61 0.42
N VAL A 323 21.59 -12.58 0.33
CA VAL A 323 21.85 -13.34 -0.92
C VAL A 323 20.81 -14.43 -1.12
N MET A 324 20.83 -15.11 -2.27
CA MET A 324 19.92 -16.23 -2.51
C MET A 324 20.20 -17.38 -1.55
N ASN A 325 19.19 -18.16 -1.20
CA ASN A 325 19.34 -19.31 -0.31
C ASN A 325 19.58 -20.61 -1.09
N ARG A 326 19.77 -21.70 -0.35
CA ARG A 326 19.97 -23.04 -0.91
C ARG A 326 18.81 -23.52 -1.78
N ASN A 327 17.56 -23.16 -1.45
CA ASN A 327 16.40 -23.58 -2.23
C ASN A 327 16.44 -22.94 -3.62
N GLU A 328 16.73 -21.64 -3.69
CA GLU A 328 16.87 -20.92 -4.95
C GLU A 328 18.07 -21.42 -5.77
N MET A 329 19.17 -21.78 -5.11
CA MET A 329 20.31 -22.42 -5.77
C MET A 329 19.90 -23.72 -6.47
N ASN A 330 19.14 -24.58 -5.79
CA ASN A 330 18.67 -25.85 -6.37
C ASN A 330 17.73 -25.61 -7.56
N ASN A 331 16.81 -24.65 -7.43
CA ASN A 331 15.92 -24.25 -8.53
C ASN A 331 16.71 -23.76 -9.74
N PHE A 332 17.71 -22.91 -9.51
CA PHE A 332 18.57 -22.37 -10.57
C PHE A 332 19.37 -23.48 -11.26
N VAL A 333 20.01 -24.37 -10.50
CA VAL A 333 20.73 -25.54 -11.02
C VAL A 333 19.81 -26.43 -11.87
N ASP A 334 18.61 -26.74 -11.39
CA ASP A 334 17.65 -27.55 -12.14
C ASP A 334 17.19 -26.87 -13.42
N SER A 335 17.10 -25.53 -13.43
CA SER A 335 16.77 -24.75 -14.63
C SER A 335 17.89 -24.82 -15.68
N LEU A 336 19.15 -24.73 -15.25
CA LEU A 336 20.33 -24.82 -16.13
C LEU A 336 20.47 -26.21 -16.75
N VAL A 337 20.25 -27.27 -15.97
CA VAL A 337 20.28 -28.66 -16.46
C VAL A 337 19.21 -28.90 -17.53
N LYS A 338 18.04 -28.28 -17.40
CA LYS A 338 16.93 -28.39 -18.37
C LYS A 338 17.07 -27.45 -19.57
N SER A 339 17.93 -26.45 -19.49
CA SER A 339 18.11 -25.44 -20.53
C SER A 339 18.69 -26.05 -21.81
N ARG A 340 18.28 -25.49 -22.95
CA ARG A 340 18.82 -25.84 -24.28
C ARG A 340 19.84 -24.81 -24.79
N ALA A 341 20.16 -23.79 -24.00
CA ALA A 341 21.12 -22.78 -24.41
C ALA A 341 22.54 -23.37 -24.46
N GLU A 342 23.28 -23.02 -25.51
CA GLU A 342 24.70 -23.38 -25.67
C GLU A 342 25.57 -22.30 -25.02
N LYS A 343 25.61 -22.31 -23.69
CA LYS A 343 26.42 -21.39 -22.87
C LYS A 343 27.37 -22.19 -21.97
N SER A 344 28.49 -21.59 -21.57
CA SER A 344 29.35 -22.13 -20.52
C SER A 344 28.79 -21.87 -19.13
N VAL A 345 29.33 -22.55 -18.13
CA VAL A 345 29.05 -22.29 -16.70
C VAL A 345 30.35 -22.24 -15.92
N GLY A 346 30.45 -21.23 -15.06
CA GLY A 346 31.48 -21.11 -14.03
C GLY A 346 30.87 -21.25 -12.65
N VAL A 347 31.50 -22.03 -11.78
CA VAL A 347 31.10 -22.20 -10.40
C VAL A 347 32.26 -21.80 -9.50
N LEU A 348 31.97 -21.00 -8.48
CA LEU A 348 32.87 -20.69 -7.37
C LEU A 348 32.22 -21.16 -6.08
N PHE A 349 32.88 -22.04 -5.35
CA PHE A 349 32.48 -22.52 -4.05
C PHE A 349 33.38 -21.86 -3.00
N ALA A 350 32.79 -21.15 -2.05
CA ALA A 350 33.48 -20.41 -1.00
C ALA A 350 32.99 -20.85 0.37
N ASP A 351 33.92 -21.22 1.25
CA ASP A 351 33.65 -21.55 2.64
C ASP A 351 34.33 -20.52 3.55
N LEU A 352 33.57 -19.97 4.49
CA LEU A 352 34.05 -18.97 5.43
C LEU A 352 34.91 -19.62 6.52
N ASN A 353 36.22 -19.38 6.47
CA ASN A 353 37.14 -19.88 7.47
C ASN A 353 36.96 -19.15 8.81
N GLY A 354 37.10 -19.90 9.91
CA GLY A 354 37.14 -19.33 11.26
C GLY A 354 35.80 -18.91 11.86
N LEU A 355 34.66 -19.07 11.18
CA LEU A 355 33.34 -18.66 11.71
C LEU A 355 33.06 -19.25 13.11
N LYS A 356 33.33 -20.54 13.30
CA LYS A 356 33.13 -21.20 14.60
C LYS A 356 34.01 -20.60 15.70
N ARG A 357 35.24 -20.18 15.39
CA ARG A 357 36.14 -19.54 16.34
C ARG A 357 35.60 -18.18 16.78
N VAL A 358 35.11 -17.38 15.84
CA VAL A 358 34.49 -16.07 16.11
C VAL A 358 33.22 -16.25 16.95
N ASN A 359 32.37 -17.21 16.59
CA ASN A 359 31.19 -17.56 17.40
C ASN A 359 31.55 -17.94 18.84
N ASP A 360 32.58 -18.79 19.02
CA ASP A 360 32.99 -19.27 20.33
C ASP A 360 33.70 -18.18 21.18
N SER A 361 34.37 -17.21 20.54
CA SER A 361 35.18 -16.18 21.23
C SER A 361 34.41 -14.89 21.46
N ASP A 362 33.68 -14.42 20.45
CA ASP A 362 33.04 -13.09 20.40
C ASP A 362 31.50 -13.18 20.37
N GLY A 363 30.96 -14.40 20.33
CA GLY A 363 29.53 -14.68 20.36
C GLY A 363 28.85 -14.67 18.99
N HIS A 364 27.59 -15.14 18.97
CA HIS A 364 26.84 -15.32 17.72
C HIS A 364 26.58 -14.04 16.94
N ILE A 365 26.45 -12.88 17.61
CA ILE A 365 26.27 -11.59 16.93
C ILE A 365 27.50 -11.24 16.09
N ALA A 366 28.71 -11.57 16.57
CA ALA A 366 29.95 -11.35 15.83
C ALA A 366 30.04 -12.30 14.61
N GLY A 367 29.65 -13.57 14.77
CA GLY A 367 29.57 -14.50 13.64
C GLY A 367 28.54 -14.11 12.59
N ASP A 368 27.37 -13.61 13.02
CA ASP A 368 26.34 -13.07 12.12
C ASP A 368 26.87 -11.85 11.34
N THR A 369 27.67 -11.01 11.99
CA THR A 369 28.35 -9.87 11.34
C THR A 369 29.37 -10.36 10.33
N LEU A 370 30.17 -11.39 10.65
CA LEU A 370 31.14 -11.97 9.72
C LEU A 370 30.46 -12.58 8.48
N LEU A 371 29.31 -13.25 8.66
CA LEU A 371 28.50 -13.78 7.56
C LEU A 371 27.94 -12.66 6.66
N LYS A 372 27.48 -11.55 7.27
CA LYS A 372 27.05 -10.36 6.51
C LYS A 372 28.19 -9.74 5.73
N ASN A 373 29.39 -9.64 6.32
CA ASN A 373 30.59 -9.15 5.64
C ASN A 373 31.01 -10.06 4.50
N ALA A 374 30.96 -11.39 4.68
CA ALA A 374 31.21 -12.37 3.63
C ALA A 374 30.27 -12.17 2.43
N ALA A 375 28.96 -12.02 2.70
CA ALA A 375 27.97 -11.74 1.66
C ALA A 375 28.11 -10.35 1.03
N ALA A 376 28.59 -9.34 1.77
CA ALA A 376 28.91 -8.02 1.22
C ALA A 376 30.10 -8.09 0.25
N ALA A 377 31.21 -8.71 0.64
CA ALA A 377 32.38 -8.92 -0.21
C ALA A 377 32.04 -9.69 -1.51
N LEU A 378 31.18 -10.71 -1.42
CA LEU A 378 30.68 -11.41 -2.60
C LEU A 378 29.87 -10.48 -3.53
N ARG A 379 28.99 -9.63 -2.97
CA ARG A 379 28.15 -8.70 -3.75
C ARG A 379 28.91 -7.51 -4.35
N GLU A 380 30.13 -7.23 -3.89
CA GLU A 380 31.03 -6.26 -4.55
C GLU A 380 31.53 -6.78 -5.90
N VAL A 381 31.60 -8.11 -6.06
CA VAL A 381 32.19 -8.77 -7.23
C VAL A 381 31.13 -9.39 -8.15
N PHE A 382 30.03 -9.89 -7.56
CA PHE A 382 28.97 -10.66 -8.23
C PHE A 382 27.59 -10.03 -8.04
N ALA A 383 26.68 -10.26 -8.98
CA ALA A 383 25.29 -9.84 -8.81
C ALA A 383 24.60 -10.69 -7.73
N THR A 384 23.64 -10.10 -7.01
CA THR A 384 22.98 -10.79 -5.88
C THR A 384 22.26 -12.09 -6.28
N HIS A 385 21.75 -12.18 -7.52
CA HIS A 385 21.07 -13.37 -8.04
C HIS A 385 22.04 -14.49 -8.46
N GLU A 386 23.35 -14.23 -8.46
CA GLU A 386 24.40 -15.21 -8.79
C GLU A 386 25.00 -15.84 -7.53
N VAL A 387 24.77 -15.25 -6.36
CA VAL A 387 25.36 -15.64 -5.07
C VAL A 387 24.31 -16.37 -4.23
N PHE A 388 24.66 -17.56 -3.77
CA PHE A 388 23.81 -18.44 -2.98
C PHE A 388 24.48 -18.81 -1.67
N ARG A 389 23.77 -18.79 -0.54
CA ARG A 389 24.20 -19.40 0.72
C ARG A 389 23.69 -20.85 0.76
N ALA A 390 24.59 -21.80 0.52
CA ALA A 390 24.27 -23.23 0.42
C ALA A 390 24.25 -23.96 1.77
N GLY A 391 24.97 -23.42 2.76
CA GLY A 391 25.12 -23.99 4.10
C GLY A 391 25.26 -22.91 5.18
N GLY A 392 25.79 -23.28 6.34
CA GLY A 392 25.99 -22.33 7.45
C GLY A 392 27.01 -21.24 7.12
N ASP A 393 28.19 -21.66 6.69
CA ASP A 393 29.37 -20.88 6.30
C ASP A 393 29.70 -20.98 4.80
N GLU A 394 28.89 -21.72 4.05
CA GLU A 394 29.13 -22.06 2.64
C GLU A 394 28.34 -21.14 1.70
N PHE A 395 29.06 -20.52 0.78
CA PHE A 395 28.54 -19.73 -0.32
C PHE A 395 28.92 -20.35 -1.67
N VAL A 396 28.03 -20.26 -2.63
CA VAL A 396 28.21 -20.74 -4.00
C VAL A 396 27.85 -19.61 -4.94
N VAL A 397 28.70 -19.37 -5.93
CA VAL A 397 28.42 -18.48 -7.05
C VAL A 397 28.31 -19.30 -8.33
N ILE A 398 27.25 -19.06 -9.09
CA ILE A 398 27.02 -19.74 -10.38
C ILE A 398 26.88 -18.68 -11.46
N LEU A 399 27.81 -18.66 -12.40
CA LEU A 399 27.86 -17.74 -13.53
C LEU A 399 27.59 -18.50 -14.82
N THR A 400 26.75 -17.94 -15.69
CA THR A 400 26.52 -18.48 -17.04
C THR A 400 27.20 -17.62 -18.07
N ASP A 401 27.65 -18.21 -19.18
CA ASP A 401 28.28 -17.47 -20.29
C ASP A 401 29.57 -16.76 -19.86
N VAL A 402 30.37 -17.47 -19.07
CA VAL A 402 31.66 -16.99 -18.52
C VAL A 402 32.79 -17.87 -19.02
N THR A 403 33.94 -17.27 -19.31
CA THR A 403 35.17 -18.00 -19.63
C THR A 403 35.92 -18.42 -18.37
N GLU A 404 36.77 -19.44 -18.48
CA GLU A 404 37.64 -19.87 -17.37
C GLU A 404 38.55 -18.73 -16.88
N HIS A 405 39.04 -17.88 -17.80
CA HIS A 405 39.86 -16.73 -17.47
C HIS A 405 39.08 -15.67 -16.67
N GLU A 406 37.85 -15.34 -17.07
CA GLU A 406 36.99 -14.40 -16.34
C GLU A 406 36.64 -14.94 -14.95
N LEU A 407 36.37 -16.24 -14.82
CA LEU A 407 36.11 -16.88 -13.53
C LEU A 407 37.34 -16.75 -12.59
N ALA A 408 38.54 -16.99 -13.10
CA ALA A 408 39.78 -16.82 -12.34
C ALA A 408 40.02 -15.35 -11.92
N GLN A 409 39.72 -14.39 -12.79
CA GLN A 409 39.79 -12.96 -12.45
C GLN A 409 38.80 -12.60 -11.35
N LYS A 410 37.57 -13.13 -11.42
CA LYS A 410 36.54 -12.93 -10.40
C LYS A 410 36.91 -13.57 -9.05
N GLU A 411 37.55 -14.74 -9.07
CA GLU A 411 38.11 -15.36 -7.86
C GLU A 411 39.13 -14.43 -7.19
N GLN A 412 40.07 -13.88 -7.97
CA GLN A 412 41.08 -12.96 -7.43
C GLN A 412 40.43 -11.68 -6.88
N GLN A 413 39.47 -11.10 -7.61
CA GLN A 413 38.71 -9.93 -7.14
C GLN A 413 38.00 -10.19 -5.81
N LEU A 414 37.43 -11.39 -5.62
CA LEU A 414 36.82 -11.78 -4.36
C LEU A 414 37.84 -11.87 -3.22
N ARG A 415 39.03 -12.42 -3.48
CA ARG A 415 40.11 -12.48 -2.47
C ARG A 415 40.56 -11.07 -2.07
N ASP A 416 40.68 -10.17 -3.03
CA ASP A 416 41.05 -8.76 -2.79
C ASP A 416 39.94 -8.02 -2.03
N ALA A 417 38.67 -8.21 -2.41
CA ALA A 417 37.51 -7.64 -1.72
C ALA A 417 37.43 -8.12 -0.26
N ALA A 418 37.62 -9.42 -0.03
CA ALA A 418 37.61 -10.01 1.30
C ALA A 418 38.70 -9.44 2.22
N ALA A 419 39.86 -9.08 1.67
CA ALA A 419 40.96 -8.50 2.45
C ALA A 419 40.64 -7.11 3.04
N HIS A 420 39.61 -6.42 2.55
CA HIS A 420 39.14 -5.16 3.14
C HIS A 420 38.33 -5.36 4.43
N TYR A 421 37.88 -6.58 4.71
CA TYR A 421 37.08 -6.90 5.89
C TYR A 421 37.93 -7.61 6.94
N GLU A 422 37.83 -7.15 8.19
CA GLU A 422 38.57 -7.74 9.30
C GLU A 422 38.14 -9.19 9.55
N GLU A 423 39.11 -10.08 9.75
CA GLU A 423 38.93 -11.52 9.99
C GLU A 423 38.19 -12.32 8.89
N LEU A 424 37.89 -11.71 7.74
CA LEU A 424 37.24 -12.38 6.63
C LEU A 424 38.27 -13.17 5.80
N ALA A 425 38.13 -14.49 5.76
CA ALA A 425 38.93 -15.35 4.89
C ALA A 425 38.06 -16.45 4.28
N PHE A 426 38.11 -16.58 2.97
CA PHE A 426 37.46 -17.68 2.26
C PHE A 426 38.46 -18.78 1.92
N ALA A 427 38.05 -20.03 2.08
CA ALA A 427 38.55 -21.12 1.26
C ALA A 427 37.74 -21.14 -0.03
N ILE A 428 38.39 -21.09 -1.19
CA ILE A 428 37.72 -20.97 -2.48
C ILE A 428 38.16 -22.10 -3.41
N GLY A 429 37.20 -22.67 -4.12
CA GLY A 429 37.43 -23.56 -5.25
C GLY A 429 36.58 -23.14 -6.45
N THR A 430 37.17 -23.12 -7.62
CA THR A 430 36.50 -22.74 -8.87
C THR A 430 36.49 -23.89 -9.87
N ALA A 431 35.46 -23.97 -10.70
CA ALA A 431 35.36 -24.91 -11.81
C ALA A 431 34.60 -24.28 -12.98
N HIS A 432 35.03 -24.59 -14.21
CA HIS A 432 34.40 -24.13 -15.43
C HIS A 432 34.05 -25.32 -16.32
N GLU A 433 32.87 -25.30 -16.92
CA GLU A 433 32.44 -26.28 -17.93
C GLU A 433 31.91 -25.53 -19.16
N SER A 434 32.17 -26.07 -20.35
CA SER A 434 31.74 -25.45 -21.62
C SER A 434 30.24 -25.49 -21.86
N SER A 435 29.49 -26.21 -21.02
CA SER A 435 28.04 -26.42 -21.16
C SER A 435 27.36 -26.21 -19.81
N ILE A 436 26.37 -25.30 -19.76
CA ILE A 436 25.55 -25.03 -18.56
C ILE A 436 24.84 -26.27 -18.01
N ARG A 437 24.63 -27.30 -18.82
CA ARG A 437 23.99 -28.55 -18.38
C ARG A 437 24.89 -29.35 -17.45
N ASP A 438 26.19 -29.10 -17.48
CA ASP A 438 27.20 -29.74 -16.65
C ASP A 438 27.45 -28.99 -15.33
N VAL A 439 26.56 -28.04 -14.96
CA VAL A 439 26.66 -27.28 -13.70
C VAL A 439 26.82 -28.16 -12.46
N ARG A 440 26.17 -29.34 -12.41
CA ARG A 440 26.32 -30.28 -11.28
C ARG A 440 27.73 -30.87 -11.19
N LYS A 441 28.39 -31.08 -12.33
CA LYS A 441 29.79 -31.52 -12.41
C LYS A 441 30.72 -30.38 -11.97
N ALA A 442 30.48 -29.15 -12.45
CA ALA A 442 31.23 -27.98 -12.02
C ALA A 442 31.11 -27.74 -10.50
N LEU A 443 29.91 -27.85 -9.94
CA LEU A 443 29.67 -27.77 -8.48
C LEU A 443 30.51 -28.77 -7.69
N HIS A 444 30.53 -30.03 -8.13
CA HIS A 444 31.32 -31.07 -7.45
C HIS A 444 32.83 -30.78 -7.51
N ILE A 445 33.35 -30.37 -8.68
CA ILE A 445 34.77 -30.05 -8.84
C ILE A 445 35.16 -28.81 -8.01
N ALA A 446 34.31 -27.79 -7.99
CA ALA A 446 34.54 -26.57 -7.23
C ALA A 446 34.57 -26.84 -5.71
N ASP A 447 33.66 -27.68 -5.22
CA ASP A 447 33.61 -28.13 -3.81
C ASP A 447 34.90 -28.88 -3.42
N GLU A 448 35.35 -29.85 -4.22
CA GLU A 448 36.60 -30.58 -3.97
C GLU A 448 37.83 -29.65 -3.91
N ARG A 449 37.89 -28.66 -4.81
CA ARG A 449 38.96 -27.65 -4.85
C ARG A 449 38.90 -26.71 -3.65
N MET A 450 37.70 -26.32 -3.21
CA MET A 450 37.48 -25.50 -2.01
C MET A 450 37.95 -26.24 -0.76
N TYR A 451 37.63 -27.52 -0.61
CA TYR A 451 38.15 -28.35 0.48
C TYR A 451 39.69 -28.45 0.47
N ALA A 452 40.31 -28.50 -0.71
CA ALA A 452 41.77 -28.48 -0.83
C ALA A 452 42.37 -27.13 -0.37
N ASP A 453 41.78 -26.01 -0.79
CA ASP A 453 42.16 -24.66 -0.35
C ASP A 453 41.99 -24.50 1.17
N LYS A 454 40.87 -25.00 1.72
CA LYS A 454 40.58 -25.01 3.17
C LYS A 454 41.66 -25.77 3.94
N ARG A 455 42.06 -26.95 3.48
CA ARG A 455 43.15 -27.72 4.12
C ARG A 455 44.46 -26.93 4.10
N HIS A 456 44.82 -26.34 2.96
CA HIS A 456 46.04 -25.54 2.82
C HIS A 456 46.05 -24.33 3.76
N TYR A 457 44.91 -23.63 3.88
CA TYR A 457 44.76 -22.51 4.80
C TYR A 457 45.08 -22.89 6.26
N TYR A 458 44.52 -24.00 6.76
CA TYR A 458 44.76 -24.47 8.13
C TYR A 458 46.12 -25.14 8.33
N GLU A 459 46.84 -25.49 7.27
CA GLU A 459 48.24 -25.89 7.36
C GLU A 459 49.16 -24.68 7.55
N LEU A 460 48.85 -23.57 6.86
CA LEU A 460 49.58 -22.29 7.00
C LEU A 460 49.25 -21.52 8.28
N HIS A 461 48.06 -21.74 8.85
CA HIS A 461 47.60 -21.09 10.08
C HIS A 461 47.20 -22.11 11.17
N PRO A 462 48.15 -22.91 11.69
CA PRO A 462 47.85 -23.94 12.70
C PRO A 462 47.21 -23.36 13.97
N GLU A 463 47.55 -22.11 14.32
CA GLU A 463 47.01 -21.38 15.47
C GLU A 463 45.51 -21.08 15.35
N LYS A 464 44.98 -21.05 14.12
CA LYS A 464 43.55 -20.90 13.84
C LYS A 464 42.81 -22.24 13.81
N LYS A 465 43.55 -23.36 13.79
CA LYS A 465 43.02 -24.72 13.92
C LYS A 465 42.82 -25.00 15.41
N ARG A 466 41.61 -25.37 15.82
CA ARG A 466 41.34 -25.62 17.24
C ARG A 466 42.24 -26.76 17.74
N ILE A 467 43.04 -26.50 18.78
CA ILE A 467 43.54 -27.55 19.67
C ILE A 467 42.32 -28.00 20.47
N VAL A 468 41.81 -29.19 20.18
CA VAL A 468 40.86 -29.84 21.07
C VAL A 468 41.62 -30.10 22.37
N ALA A 469 41.35 -29.31 23.41
CA ALA A 469 41.71 -29.70 24.76
C ALA A 469 40.80 -30.88 25.13
N LEU A 470 41.34 -32.09 25.06
CA LEU A 470 40.90 -33.24 25.87
C LEU A 470 41.62 -33.10 27.23
N PRO A 471 40.98 -33.42 28.37
CA PRO A 471 39.93 -34.41 28.56
C PRO A 471 38.55 -33.84 28.94
#